data_AF-A0A9J6H1T8-F1
#
_entry.id   AF-A0A9J6H1T8-F1
#
_cell.length_a   1.000
_cell.length_b   1.000
_cell.length_c   1.000
_cell.angle_alpha   90.00
_cell.angle_beta   90.00
_cell.angle_gamma   90.00
#
_symmetry.space_group_name_H-M   'P 1'
#
loop_
_entity.id
_entity.type
_entity.pdbx_description
1 polymer ?
#
loop_
_entity_poly.entity_id
_entity_poly.type
_entity_poly.pdbx_seq_one_letter_code
_entity_poly.pdbx_strand_id
1 'polypeptide(L)'
;MRSSRHTKGIPDPMEEDQYSAWITQVIQDQATCTTKLHTNTDNPCVDTHFLCIWEAMRSLQKRWRKQRHTRKLRIPITQHTEKAAKYARELCRESWLSLCDVMGNHVSTSKTCKILRYLLDPSTSKTTSLN
;
A
#
# COMPACT_ATOMS: atom_id res chain seq x y z
N MET A 1 56.62 -0.26 -24.46
CA MET A 1 55.97 -1.14 -23.46
C MET A 1 56.50 -0.84 -22.08
N ARG A 2 55.79 -0.04 -21.27
CA ARG A 2 55.93 -0.03 -19.80
C ARG A 2 54.51 0.03 -19.23
N SER A 3 54.13 -1.08 -18.63
CA SER A 3 52.83 -1.28 -18.00
C SER A 3 52.76 -0.42 -16.74
N SER A 4 51.92 0.62 -16.75
CA SER A 4 51.55 1.36 -15.54
C SER A 4 50.69 0.44 -14.67
N ARG A 5 51.32 -0.10 -13.63
CA ARG A 5 50.64 -0.76 -12.52
C ARG A 5 49.67 0.25 -11.90
N HIS A 6 48.37 0.00 -12.04
CA HIS A 6 47.37 0.61 -11.18
C HIS A 6 47.63 0.15 -9.74
N THR A 7 48.34 0.99 -8.99
CA THR A 7 48.29 0.96 -7.53
C THR A 7 46.83 1.24 -7.16
N LYS A 8 46.14 0.24 -6.60
CA LYS A 8 44.86 0.47 -5.92
C LYS A 8 45.16 1.41 -4.76
N GLY A 9 44.89 2.70 -4.97
CA GLY A 9 44.94 3.69 -3.91
C GLY A 9 43.96 3.28 -2.84
N ILE A 10 44.45 3.22 -1.60
CA ILE A 10 43.61 3.27 -0.42
C ILE A 10 42.76 4.55 -0.59
N PRO A 11 41.42 4.48 -0.52
CA PRO A 11 40.57 5.66 -0.58
C PRO A 11 41.02 6.65 0.48
N ASP A 12 41.06 7.94 0.15
CA ASP A 12 41.39 8.99 1.10
C ASP A 12 40.38 8.92 2.27
N PRO A 13 40.82 8.81 3.54
CA PRO A 13 39.91 8.69 4.69
C PRO A 13 38.84 9.80 4.73
N MET A 14 39.15 10.96 4.14
CA MET A 14 38.24 12.11 4.07
C MET A 14 37.02 11.90 3.15
N GLU A 15 37.11 11.02 2.13
CA GLU A 15 35.97 10.71 1.26
C GLU A 15 35.04 9.67 1.92
N GLU A 16 35.58 8.69 2.65
CA GLU A 16 34.79 7.66 3.36
C GLU A 16 33.90 8.27 4.46
N ASP A 17 34.40 9.27 5.18
CA ASP A 17 33.65 10.01 6.21
C ASP A 17 32.48 10.81 5.61
N GLN A 18 32.64 11.34 4.39
CA GLN A 18 31.58 12.10 3.72
C GLN A 18 30.45 11.18 3.23
N TYR A 19 30.79 10.02 2.66
CA TYR A 19 29.79 9.03 2.24
C TYR A 19 29.05 8.43 3.43
N SER A 20 29.75 8.10 4.52
CA SER A 20 29.11 7.55 5.72
C SER A 20 28.16 8.55 6.40
N ALA A 21 28.53 9.83 6.45
CA ALA A 21 27.65 10.89 6.92
C ALA A 21 26.41 11.05 6.04
N TRP A 22 26.58 11.02 4.71
CA TRP A 22 25.47 11.08 3.76
C TRP A 22 24.54 9.85 3.89
N ILE A 23 25.08 8.64 3.98
CA ILE A 23 24.30 7.41 4.18
C ILE A 23 23.49 7.50 5.49
N THR A 24 24.11 7.98 6.56
CA THR A 24 23.44 8.15 7.86
C THR A 24 22.29 9.14 7.75
N GLN A 25 22.48 10.25 7.03
CA GLN A 25 21.42 11.21 6.76
C GLN A 25 20.27 10.59 5.95
N VAL A 26 20.59 9.83 4.89
CA VAL A 26 19.57 9.15 4.08
C VAL A 26 18.76 8.13 4.91
N ILE A 27 19.41 7.37 5.79
CA ILE A 27 18.73 6.43 6.69
C ILE A 27 17.81 7.17 7.67
N GLN A 28 18.26 8.31 8.20
CA GLN A 28 17.46 9.14 9.11
C GLN A 28 16.26 9.78 8.40
N ASP A 29 16.45 10.25 7.16
CA ASP A 29 15.38 10.79 6.33
C ASP A 29 14.36 9.70 5.97
N GLN A 30 14.84 8.50 5.63
CA GLN A 30 13.99 7.33 5.43
C GLN A 30 13.18 7.03 6.68
N ALA A 31 13.80 6.98 7.86
CA ALA A 31 13.10 6.71 9.11
C ALA A 31 12.03 7.78 9.42
N THR A 32 12.32 9.04 9.10
CA THR A 32 11.39 10.17 9.31
C THR A 32 10.20 10.14 8.35
N CYS A 33 10.41 9.66 7.12
CA CYS A 33 9.37 9.59 6.09
C CYS A 33 8.60 8.26 6.10
N THR A 34 9.10 7.23 6.78
CA THR A 34 8.49 5.90 6.82
C THR A 34 7.48 5.82 7.96
N THR A 35 6.19 5.69 7.62
CA THR A 35 5.14 5.41 8.61
C THR A 35 4.96 3.91 8.76
N LYS A 36 5.16 3.37 9.97
CA LYS A 36 4.86 1.96 10.27
C LYS A 36 3.36 1.78 10.47
N LEU A 37 2.75 0.90 9.69
CA LEU A 37 1.34 0.55 9.81
C LEU A 37 1.22 -0.77 10.57
N HIS A 38 0.37 -0.81 11.60
CA HIS A 38 0.04 -2.06 12.29
C HIS A 38 -0.93 -2.87 11.44
N THR A 39 -0.52 -4.07 11.03
CA THR A 39 -1.41 -5.10 10.46
C THR A 39 -1.92 -5.97 11.61
N ASN A 40 -3.24 -6.04 11.78
CA ASN A 40 -3.90 -6.91 12.77
C ASN A 40 -4.30 -8.23 12.10
N THR A 41 -4.69 -9.23 12.90
CA THR A 41 -5.20 -10.54 12.41
C THR A 41 -6.34 -10.40 11.40
N ASP A 42 -7.17 -9.35 11.53
CA ASP A 42 -8.29 -9.06 10.62
C ASP A 42 -7.86 -8.31 9.34
N ASN A 43 -6.68 -7.67 9.34
CA ASN A 43 -6.13 -6.89 8.23
C ASN A 43 -4.65 -7.28 8.00
N PRO A 44 -4.38 -8.49 7.48
CA PRO A 44 -3.05 -9.10 7.50
C PRO A 44 -2.05 -8.44 6.55
N CYS A 45 -2.52 -7.80 5.49
CA CYS A 45 -1.68 -7.11 4.51
C CYS A 45 -2.42 -5.89 3.97
N VAL A 46 -1.76 -4.73 3.98
CA VAL A 46 -2.25 -3.54 3.28
C VAL A 46 -1.68 -3.60 1.86
N ASP A 47 -2.57 -3.61 0.87
CA ASP A 47 -2.19 -3.57 -0.54
C ASP A 47 -1.28 -2.34 -0.81
N THR A 48 -0.04 -2.61 -1.21
CA THR A 48 1.00 -1.60 -1.40
C THR A 48 0.65 -0.63 -2.53
N HIS A 49 0.01 -1.13 -3.60
CA HIS A 49 -0.42 -0.31 -4.72
C HIS A 49 -1.59 0.58 -4.31
N PHE A 50 -2.57 0.04 -3.59
CA PHE A 50 -3.66 0.84 -3.05
C PHE A 50 -3.17 1.91 -2.08
N LEU A 51 -2.22 1.57 -1.21
CA LEU A 51 -1.61 2.51 -0.27
C LEU A 51 -0.93 3.69 -0.99
N CYS A 52 -0.20 3.42 -2.07
CA CYS A 52 0.45 4.43 -2.88
C CYS A 52 -0.57 5.42 -3.48
N ILE A 53 -1.68 4.90 -4.05
CA ILE A 53 -2.77 5.73 -4.58
C ILE A 53 -3.39 6.57 -3.46
N TRP A 54 -3.62 5.97 -2.29
CA TRP A 54 -4.21 6.63 -1.14
C TRP A 54 -3.35 7.77 -0.60
N GLU A 55 -2.05 7.56 -0.42
CA GLU A 55 -1.11 8.60 0.04
C GLU A 55 -1.01 9.75 -0.97
N ALA A 56 -1.00 9.44 -2.28
CA ALA A 56 -1.06 10.46 -3.32
C ALA A 56 -2.33 11.32 -3.21
N MET A 57 -3.51 10.71 -3.03
CA MET A 57 -4.77 11.43 -2.81
C MET A 57 -4.72 12.29 -1.54
N ARG A 58 -4.24 11.72 -0.44
CA ARG A 58 -4.15 12.38 0.87
C ARG A 58 -3.25 13.62 0.81
N SER A 59 -2.11 13.53 0.13
CA SER A 59 -1.19 14.65 -0.06
C SER A 59 -1.84 15.78 -0.88
N LEU A 60 -2.57 15.45 -1.95
CA LEU A 60 -3.30 16.41 -2.78
C LEU A 60 -4.44 17.08 -2.00
N GLN A 61 -5.20 16.32 -1.21
CA GLN A 61 -6.24 16.86 -0.34
C GLN A 61 -5.67 17.77 0.75
N LYS A 62 -4.50 17.43 1.33
CA LYS A 62 -3.82 18.29 2.32
C LYS A 62 -3.41 19.62 1.68
N ARG A 63 -2.91 19.60 0.45
CA ARG A 63 -2.60 20.82 -0.31
C ARG A 63 -3.85 21.62 -0.68
N TRP A 64 -4.89 20.95 -1.17
CA TRP A 64 -6.16 21.59 -1.53
C TRP A 64 -6.86 22.25 -0.33
N ARG A 65 -6.80 21.64 0.86
CA ARG A 65 -7.32 22.26 2.10
C ARG A 65 -6.68 23.61 2.39
N LYS A 66 -5.39 23.79 2.07
CA LYS A 66 -4.68 25.07 2.20
C LYS A 66 -4.94 26.04 1.03
N GLN A 67 -5.35 25.52 -0.12
CA GLN A 67 -5.50 26.26 -1.39
C GLN A 67 -6.88 26.01 -2.02
N ARG A 68 -7.95 26.21 -1.24
CA ARG A 68 -9.33 25.84 -1.63
C ARG A 68 -9.81 26.52 -2.92
N HIS A 69 -9.33 27.73 -3.18
CA HIS A 69 -9.69 28.51 -4.37
C HIS A 69 -9.01 28.01 -5.66
N THR A 70 -8.00 27.15 -5.55
CA THR A 70 -7.25 26.64 -6.70
C THR A 70 -7.96 25.45 -7.34
N ARG A 71 -8.72 25.71 -8.42
CA ARG A 71 -9.39 24.66 -9.21
C ARG A 71 -8.42 23.61 -9.79
N LYS A 72 -7.16 23.97 -10.02
CA LYS A 72 -6.12 23.07 -10.57
C LYS A 72 -5.88 21.82 -9.72
N LEU A 73 -6.22 21.85 -8.41
CA LEU A 73 -6.06 20.70 -7.52
C LEU A 73 -7.31 19.80 -7.46
N ARG A 74 -8.48 20.26 -7.93
CA ARG A 74 -9.70 19.44 -7.91
C ARG A 74 -9.63 18.31 -8.94
N ILE A 75 -9.18 18.61 -10.14
CA ILE A 75 -9.04 17.64 -11.26
C ILE A 75 -8.13 16.45 -10.89
N PRO A 76 -6.90 16.65 -10.38
CA PRO A 76 -6.07 15.52 -9.99
C PRO A 76 -6.68 14.73 -8.83
N ILE A 77 -7.33 15.39 -7.86
CA ILE A 77 -8.03 14.67 -6.77
C ILE A 77 -9.13 13.76 -7.33
N THR A 78 -9.97 14.24 -8.25
CA THR A 78 -11.02 13.42 -8.87
C THR A 78 -10.43 12.26 -9.67
N GLN A 79 -9.40 12.51 -10.47
CA GLN A 79 -8.70 11.45 -11.23
C GLN A 79 -8.11 10.37 -10.33
N HIS A 80 -7.46 10.75 -9.23
CA HIS A 80 -6.92 9.76 -8.29
C HIS A 80 -8.02 9.01 -7.54
N THR A 81 -9.15 9.67 -7.25
CA THR A 81 -10.33 9.03 -6.63
C THR A 81 -10.93 7.98 -7.56
N GLU A 82 -11.08 8.30 -8.84
CA GLU A 82 -11.55 7.35 -9.85
C GLU A 82 -10.61 6.16 -10.02
N LYS A 83 -9.29 6.41 -10.02
CA LYS A 83 -8.28 5.34 -10.04
C LYS A 83 -8.37 4.43 -8.83
N ALA A 84 -8.49 4.98 -7.63
CA ALA A 84 -8.64 4.22 -6.40
C ALA A 84 -9.93 3.36 -6.43
N ALA A 85 -11.05 3.95 -6.85
CA ALA A 85 -12.32 3.24 -6.96
C ALA A 85 -12.28 2.12 -8.03
N LYS A 86 -11.60 2.35 -9.14
CA LYS A 86 -11.39 1.31 -10.17
C LYS A 86 -10.58 0.15 -9.62
N TYR A 87 -9.47 0.45 -8.95
CA TYR A 87 -8.60 -0.56 -8.39
C TYR A 87 -9.28 -1.36 -7.28
N ALA A 88 -9.99 -0.69 -6.36
CA ALA A 88 -10.74 -1.36 -5.31
C ALA A 88 -11.80 -2.33 -5.86
N ARG A 89 -12.48 -1.98 -6.97
CA ARG A 89 -13.41 -2.89 -7.64
C ARG A 89 -12.72 -4.13 -8.20
N GLU A 90 -11.55 -3.96 -8.81
CA GLU A 90 -10.77 -5.09 -9.34
C GLU A 90 -10.29 -5.98 -8.20
N LEU A 91 -9.73 -5.39 -7.14
CA LEU A 91 -9.26 -6.12 -5.96
C LEU A 91 -10.41 -6.89 -5.29
N CYS A 92 -11.60 -6.30 -5.17
CA CYS A 92 -12.77 -7.01 -4.67
C CYS A 92 -13.16 -8.19 -5.55
N ARG A 93 -13.07 -8.04 -6.88
CA ARG A 93 -13.34 -9.13 -7.81
C ARG A 93 -12.31 -10.25 -7.68
N GLU A 94 -11.03 -9.92 -7.63
CA GLU A 94 -9.95 -10.90 -7.45
C GLU A 94 -10.06 -11.64 -6.11
N SER A 95 -10.31 -10.89 -5.03
CA SER A 95 -10.55 -11.46 -3.69
C SER A 95 -11.76 -12.39 -3.68
N TRP A 96 -12.84 -12.01 -4.37
CA TRP A 96 -14.03 -12.85 -4.51
C TRP A 96 -13.76 -14.13 -5.31
N LEU A 97 -13.02 -14.03 -6.42
CA LEU A 97 -12.64 -15.20 -7.22
C LEU A 97 -11.73 -16.14 -6.42
N SER A 98 -10.73 -15.60 -5.72
CA SER A 98 -9.87 -16.38 -4.83
C SER A 98 -10.66 -17.08 -3.74
N LEU A 99 -11.64 -16.40 -3.13
CA LEU A 99 -12.55 -17.02 -2.17
C LEU A 99 -13.36 -18.15 -2.82
N CYS A 100 -13.88 -17.94 -4.04
CA CYS A 100 -14.59 -18.96 -4.80
C CYS A 100 -13.71 -20.18 -5.11
N ASP A 101 -12.45 -19.98 -5.48
CA ASP A 101 -11.51 -21.08 -5.77
C ASP A 101 -11.22 -21.91 -4.51
N VAL A 102 -11.02 -21.25 -3.36
CA VAL A 102 -10.88 -21.92 -2.07
C VAL A 102 -12.15 -22.70 -1.72
N MET A 103 -13.33 -22.11 -1.94
CA MET A 103 -14.62 -22.76 -1.68
C MET A 103 -14.87 -23.96 -2.62
N GLY A 104 -14.51 -23.86 -3.90
CA GLY A 104 -14.67 -24.91 -4.91
C GLY A 104 -13.86 -26.17 -4.60
N ASN A 105 -12.71 -26.01 -3.93
CA ASN A 105 -11.90 -27.13 -3.45
C ASN A 105 -12.38 -27.71 -2.10
N HIS A 106 -13.29 -27.02 -1.40
CA HIS A 106 -13.71 -27.34 -0.02
C HIS A 106 -15.24 -27.31 0.18
N VAL A 107 -16.01 -27.67 -0.85
CA VAL A 107 -17.48 -27.53 -0.91
C VAL A 107 -18.23 -28.25 0.22
N SER A 108 -17.63 -29.28 0.83
CA SER A 108 -18.20 -30.03 1.96
C SER A 108 -18.02 -29.36 3.33
N THR A 109 -17.34 -28.22 3.41
CA THR A 109 -16.99 -27.57 4.68
C THR A 109 -18.15 -26.73 5.20
N SER A 110 -18.49 -26.91 6.49
CA SER A 110 -19.54 -26.12 7.19
C SER A 110 -19.38 -24.60 6.99
N LYS A 111 -18.14 -24.11 6.88
CA LYS A 111 -17.82 -22.69 6.64
C LYS A 111 -18.29 -22.21 5.25
N THR A 112 -18.00 -22.97 4.19
CA THR A 112 -18.44 -22.67 2.82
C THR A 112 -19.96 -22.62 2.71
N CYS A 113 -20.66 -23.61 3.29
CA CYS A 113 -22.13 -23.61 3.32
C CYS A 113 -22.72 -22.45 4.12
N LYS A 114 -22.06 -21.96 5.18
CA LYS A 114 -22.52 -20.77 5.92
C LYS A 114 -22.40 -19.51 5.07
N ILE A 115 -21.29 -19.35 4.35
CA ILE A 115 -21.09 -18.22 3.42
C ILE A 115 -22.16 -18.23 2.31
N LEU A 116 -22.39 -19.39 1.67
CA LEU A 116 -23.41 -19.52 0.62
C LEU A 116 -24.82 -19.24 1.14
N ARG A 117 -25.19 -19.72 2.33
CA ARG A 117 -26.48 -19.40 2.94
C ARG A 117 -26.62 -17.91 3.26
N TYR A 118 -25.55 -17.25 3.70
CA TYR A 118 -25.56 -15.81 3.93
C TYR A 118 -25.83 -15.00 2.66
N LEU A 119 -25.30 -15.46 1.51
CA LEU A 119 -25.55 -14.80 0.21
C LEU A 119 -26.97 -15.01 -0.30
N LEU A 120 -27.57 -16.17 -0.01
CA LEU A 120 -28.93 -16.51 -0.43
C LEU A 120 -29.99 -15.89 0.49
N ASP A 121 -29.72 -15.81 1.78
CA ASP A 121 -30.63 -15.22 2.76
C ASP A 121 -29.86 -14.42 3.82
N PRO A 122 -29.66 -13.11 3.59
CA PRO A 122 -28.96 -12.24 4.54
C PRO A 122 -29.76 -12.04 5.84
N SER A 123 -31.06 -12.36 5.86
CA SER A 123 -31.94 -12.16 7.04
C SER A 123 -31.77 -13.23 8.13
N THR A 124 -31.16 -14.37 7.79
CA THR A 124 -30.94 -15.50 8.72
C THR A 124 -29.66 -15.39 9.54
N SER A 125 -28.79 -14.43 9.21
CA SER A 125 -27.52 -14.25 9.91
C SER A 125 -27.67 -13.29 11.09
N LYS A 126 -27.42 -13.81 12.29
CA LYS A 126 -27.21 -13.00 13.51
C LYS A 126 -25.85 -12.28 13.44
N THR A 127 -25.63 -11.47 12.41
CA THR A 127 -24.49 -10.54 12.41
C THR A 127 -24.98 -9.31 13.16
N THR A 128 -24.64 -9.25 14.44
CA THR A 128 -24.91 -8.13 15.34
C THR A 128 -24.79 -6.79 14.61
N SER A 129 -25.92 -6.13 14.43
CA SER A 129 -26.02 -4.72 14.09
C SER A 129 -25.25 -3.94 15.16
N LEU A 130 -24.01 -3.54 14.88
CA LEU A 130 -23.31 -2.58 15.71
C LEU A 130 -23.87 -1.19 15.40
N ASN A 131 -24.50 -0.61 16.42
CA ASN A 131 -24.68 0.83 16.60
C ASN A 131 -23.34 1.56 16.68
#